data_AF-A0A959KXL6-F1
#
_entry.id   AF-A0A959KXL6-F1
#
_cell.length_a   1.000
_cell.length_b   1.000
_cell.length_c   1.000
_cell.angle_alpha   90.00
_cell.angle_beta   90.00
_cell.angle_gamma   90.00
#
_symmetry.space_group_name_H-M   'P 1'
#
loop_
_entity.id
_entity.type
_entity.pdbx_description
1 polymer ?
#
loop_
_entity_poly.entity_id
_entity_poly.type
_entity_poly.pdbx_seq_one_letter_code
_entity_poly.pdbx_strand_id
1 'polypeptide(L)' 'AIAYAKSSAAMSFHGLGVTEHYQGTYGVVLIADLAMITGNIGRRGVGVNPLRGQNNVQGAADMGV' A
#
# COMPACT_ATOMS: atom_id res chain seq x y z
N ALA A 1 12.00 6.56 -7.08
CA ALA A 1 11.12 7.75 -7.20
C ALA A 1 10.71 8.03 -8.65
N ILE A 2 11.63 8.46 -9.53
CA ILE A 2 11.27 8.89 -10.90
C ILE A 2 10.61 7.80 -11.73
N ALA A 3 11.10 6.56 -11.68
CA ALA A 3 10.50 5.43 -12.41
C ALA A 3 9.05 5.15 -11.96
N TYR A 4 8.79 5.20 -10.64
CA TYR A 4 7.45 5.04 -10.07
C TYR A 4 6.50 6.16 -10.53
N ALA A 5 6.99 7.41 -10.51
CA ALA A 5 6.21 8.58 -10.90
C ALA A 5 5.91 8.65 -12.42
N LYS A 6 6.81 8.14 -13.27
CA LYS A 6 6.65 8.16 -14.73
C LYS A 6 5.92 6.94 -15.29
N SER A 7 5.73 5.88 -14.50
CA SER A 7 5.05 4.68 -14.96
C SER A 7 3.58 4.98 -15.25
N SER A 8 3.08 4.45 -16.37
CA SER A 8 1.65 4.50 -16.69
C SER A 8 0.82 3.58 -15.79
N ALA A 9 1.42 2.63 -15.06
CA ALA A 9 0.72 1.66 -14.23
C ALA A 9 1.61 1.16 -13.08
N ALA A 10 1.97 2.05 -12.14
CA ALA A 10 2.75 1.67 -10.98
C ALA A 10 1.88 1.25 -9.79
N MET A 11 2.28 0.16 -9.15
CA MET A 11 1.68 -0.36 -7.93
C MET A 11 2.72 -0.39 -6.82
N SER A 12 2.29 -0.15 -5.59
CA SER A 12 3.10 -0.34 -4.38
C SER A 12 2.61 -1.54 -3.60
N PHE A 13 3.53 -2.37 -3.11
CA PHE A 13 3.25 -3.52 -2.26
C PHE A 13 4.11 -3.40 -1.01
N HIS A 14 3.50 -3.60 0.16
CA HIS A 14 4.21 -3.61 1.43
C HIS A 14 3.65 -4.69 2.35
N GLY A 15 4.46 -5.16 3.29
CA GLY A 15 4.08 -6.20 4.26
C GLY A 15 4.62 -5.90 5.65
N LEU A 16 4.97 -6.95 6.38
CA LEU A 16 5.45 -6.88 7.76
C LEU A 16 6.72 -6.02 7.91
N GLY A 17 7.60 -6.01 6.89
CA GLY A 17 8.80 -5.16 6.90
C GLY A 17 8.54 -3.64 6.97
N VAL A 18 7.31 -3.18 6.71
CA VAL A 18 6.88 -1.79 6.95
C VAL A 18 6.07 -1.70 8.23
N THR A 19 5.11 -2.60 8.42
CA THR A 19 4.11 -2.49 9.49
C THR A 19 4.62 -2.85 10.88
N GLU A 20 5.64 -3.72 10.99
CA GLU A 20 6.25 -4.13 12.26
C GLU A 20 7.47 -3.29 12.67
N HIS A 21 7.65 -2.11 12.04
CA HIS A 21 8.65 -1.12 12.43
C HIS A 21 8.07 -0.12 13.45
N TYR A 22 8.92 0.48 14.30
CA TYR A 22 8.47 1.47 15.30
C TYR A 22 7.67 2.64 14.70
N GLN A 23 7.98 3.05 13.46
CA GLN A 23 7.26 4.09 12.71
C GLN A 23 6.33 3.52 11.64
N GLY A 24 5.87 2.28 11.78
CA GLY A 24 5.12 1.59 10.73
C GLY A 24 3.92 2.38 10.22
N THR A 25 3.19 3.05 11.11
CA THR A 25 2.09 3.95 10.75
C THR A 25 2.55 5.07 9.80
N TYR A 26 3.62 5.79 10.15
CA TYR A 26 4.17 6.84 9.28
C TYR A 26 4.69 6.27 7.96
N GLY A 27 5.29 5.08 7.99
CA GLY A 27 5.71 4.38 6.78
C GLY A 27 4.56 4.11 5.81
N VAL A 28 3.43 3.61 6.32
CA VAL A 28 2.22 3.37 5.50
C VAL A 28 1.65 4.68 4.96
N VAL A 29 1.60 5.75 5.77
CA VAL A 29 1.14 7.07 5.33
C VAL A 29 2.03 7.60 4.19
N LEU A 30 3.35 7.51 4.30
CA LEU A 30 4.27 7.96 3.25
C LEU A 30 4.13 7.16 1.94
N ILE A 31 3.84 5.85 2.03
CA ILE A 31 3.54 5.05 0.84
C ILE A 31 2.25 5.54 0.17
N ALA A 32 1.22 5.84 0.95
CA ALA A 32 -0.04 6.39 0.43
C ALA A 32 0.17 7.78 -0.19
N ASP A 33 0.91 8.66 0.47
CA ASP A 33 1.24 10.00 -0.04
C ASP A 33 1.98 9.93 -1.37
N LEU A 34 2.96 9.02 -1.49
CA LEU A 34 3.67 8.81 -2.74
C LEU A 34 2.74 8.35 -3.87
N ALA A 35 1.79 7.44 -3.59
CA ALA A 35 0.82 7.01 -4.58
C ALA A 35 -0.12 8.14 -4.99
N MET A 36 -0.57 8.97 -4.04
CA MET A 36 -1.44 10.12 -4.28
C MET A 36 -0.74 11.19 -5.13
N ILE A 37 0.46 11.62 -4.75
CA ILE A 37 1.19 12.70 -5.47
C ILE A 37 1.60 12.30 -6.89
N THR A 38 1.73 11.00 -7.17
CA THR A 38 2.09 10.48 -8.49
C THR A 38 0.89 10.02 -9.31
N GLY A 39 -0.34 10.18 -8.83
CA GLY A 39 -1.55 9.76 -9.53
C GLY A 39 -1.67 8.24 -9.71
N ASN A 40 -1.05 7.48 -8.81
CA ASN A 40 -1.10 6.01 -8.78
C ASN A 40 -2.21 5.50 -7.84
N ILE A 41 -3.37 6.17 -7.87
CA ILE A 41 -4.60 5.79 -7.14
C ILE A 41 -5.84 6.08 -8.02
N GLY A 42 -6.92 5.32 -7.83
CA GLY A 42 -8.22 5.60 -8.46
C GLY A 42 -8.35 5.24 -9.95
N ARG A 43 -7.40 4.50 -10.53
CA ARG A 43 -7.44 4.03 -11.94
C ARG A 43 -6.95 2.59 -12.07
N ARG A 44 -7.22 1.96 -13.20
CA ARG A 44 -6.82 0.56 -13.45
C ARG A 44 -5.29 0.44 -13.52
N GLY A 45 -4.75 -0.63 -12.93
CA GLY A 45 -3.32 -0.96 -13.00
C GLY A 45 -2.42 -0.18 -12.03
N VAL A 46 -2.99 0.53 -11.05
CA VAL A 46 -2.25 1.21 -9.98
C VAL A 46 -2.80 0.86 -8.61
N GLY A 47 -2.13 1.30 -7.55
CA GLY A 47 -2.67 1.24 -6.20
C GLY A 47 -1.61 1.01 -5.12
N VAL A 48 -2.08 0.99 -3.87
CA VAL A 48 -1.32 0.67 -2.67
C VAL A 48 -1.86 -0.62 -2.09
N ASN A 49 -1.01 -1.64 -1.99
CA ASN A 49 -1.41 -3.02 -1.70
C ASN A 49 -0.71 -3.53 -0.43
N PRO A 50 -1.32 -3.42 0.76
CA PRO A 50 -0.84 -4.09 1.96
C PRO A 50 -1.04 -5.61 1.81
N LEU A 51 0.04 -6.37 1.81
CA LEU A 51 0.01 -7.82 1.75
C LEU A 51 -0.40 -8.40 3.12
N ARG A 52 -1.41 -9.25 3.12
CA ARG A 52 -1.89 -9.97 4.32
C ARG A 52 -1.21 -11.33 4.43
N GLY A 53 -0.76 -11.69 5.63
CA GLY A 53 0.01 -12.91 5.86
C GLY A 53 -0.81 -14.18 6.08
N GLN A 54 -2.10 -14.07 6.42
CA GLN A 54 -2.99 -15.21 6.69
C GLN A 54 -4.22 -15.18 5.77
N ASN A 55 -4.73 -16.37 5.44
CA ASN A 55 -5.79 -16.58 4.45
C ASN A 55 -7.16 -15.94 4.80
N ASN A 56 -7.42 -15.58 6.07
CA ASN A 56 -8.69 -14.99 6.50
C ASN A 56 -8.56 -13.68 7.30
N VAL A 57 -7.39 -13.02 7.27
CA VAL A 57 -7.23 -11.73 7.98
C VAL A 57 -8.08 -10.64 7.33
N GLN A 58 -8.24 -10.66 6.00
CA GLN A 58 -9.12 -9.70 5.33
C GLN A 58 -10.58 -9.93 5.71
N GLY A 59 -11.05 -11.18 5.67
CA GLY A 59 -12.42 -11.52 6.05
C GLY A 59 -12.72 -11.19 7.50
N ALA A 60 -11.79 -11.46 8.43
CA ALA A 60 -11.94 -11.06 9.83
C ALA A 60 -12.08 -9.53 9.99
N ALA A 61 -11.21 -8.75 9.33
CA ALA A 61 -11.29 -7.29 9.35
C ALA A 61 -12.59 -6.76 8.74
N ASP A 62 -13.09 -7.38 7.67
CA ASP A 62 -14.36 -7.02 7.04
C ASP A 62 -15.56 -7.28 7.98
N MET A 63 -15.43 -8.25 8.88
CA MET A 63 -16.41 -8.55 9.93
C MET A 63 -16.22 -7.70 11.20
N GLY A 64 -15.23 -6.81 11.23
CA GLY A 64 -14.93 -5.93 12.37
C GLY A 64 -14.23 -6.61 13.55
N VAL A 65 -13.55 -7.74 13.29
CA VAL A 65 -12.78 -8.52 14.28
C VAL A 65 -11.29 -8.21 14.19
#